data_AF-A0A1L8W7H0-F1
#
_entry.id   AF-A0A1L8W7H0-F1
#
_cell.length_a   1.000
_cell.length_b   1.000
_cell.length_c   1.000
_cell.angle_alpha   90.00
_cell.angle_beta   90.00
_cell.angle_gamma   90.00
#
_symmetry.space_group_name_H-M   'P 1'
#
loop_
_entity.id
_entity.type
_entity.pdbx_description
1 polymer ?
#
loop_
_entity_poly.entity_id
_entity_poly.type
_entity_poly.pdbx_seq_one_letter_code
_entity_poly.pdbx_strand_id
1 'polypeptide(L)'
;MSRLSIRIDDELKEQAREVYEEIGMDLSTAVIVFLKQSVRERKLPFQPGNEPREDIIARYEAENGITTKVSSVDELMEKLNAGD
;
A
#
# COMPACT_ATOMS: atom_id res chain seq x y z
N MET A 1 -1.64 -22.21 22.42
CA MET A 1 -2.15 -21.15 21.52
C MET A 1 -2.02 -19.81 22.24
N SER A 2 -1.67 -18.74 21.52
CA SER A 2 -1.62 -17.38 22.06
C SER A 2 -2.96 -16.66 21.79
N ARG A 3 -3.35 -15.71 22.65
CA ARG A 3 -4.59 -14.93 22.52
C ARG A 3 -4.25 -13.48 22.21
N LEU A 4 -4.87 -12.94 21.16
CA LEU A 4 -4.82 -11.52 20.81
C LEU A 4 -6.16 -10.86 21.18
N SER A 5 -6.12 -9.73 21.86
CA SER A 5 -7.30 -8.93 22.19
C SER A 5 -7.11 -7.52 21.64
N ILE A 6 -7.99 -7.10 20.74
CA ILE A 6 -7.93 -5.79 20.07
C ILE A 6 -9.19 -5.01 20.45
N ARG A 7 -9.04 -3.73 20.81
CA ARG A 7 -10.17 -2.81 20.95
C ARG A 7 -10.37 -2.11 19.62
N ILE A 8 -11.59 -2.17 19.11
CA ILE A 8 -12.03 -1.51 17.87
C ILE A 8 -13.40 -0.90 18.12
N ASP A 9 -13.76 0.07 17.29
CA ASP A 9 -15.11 0.62 17.27
C ASP A 9 -16.13 -0.44 16.79
N ASP A 10 -17.34 -0.40 17.35
CA ASP A 10 -18.37 -1.39 17.04
C ASP A 10 -18.86 -1.28 15.59
N GLU A 11 -18.92 -0.07 15.04
CA GLU A 11 -19.30 0.16 13.64
C GLU A 11 -18.21 -0.41 12.71
N LEU A 12 -16.93 -0.12 13.00
CA LEU A 12 -15.81 -0.66 12.23
C LEU A 12 -15.78 -2.18 12.26
N LYS A 13 -16.08 -2.78 13.42
CA LYS A 13 -16.15 -4.24 13.56
C LYS A 13 -17.21 -4.85 12.67
N GLU A 14 -18.39 -4.25 12.64
CA GLU A 14 -19.52 -4.76 11.87
C GLU A 14 -19.30 -4.60 10.37
N GLN A 15 -18.83 -3.42 9.92
CA GLN A 15 -18.46 -3.18 8.53
C GLN A 15 -17.39 -4.18 8.05
N ALA A 16 -16.35 -4.42 8.85
CA ALA A 16 -15.33 -5.40 8.51
C ALA A 16 -15.91 -6.82 8.43
N ARG A 17 -16.81 -7.18 9.35
CA ARG A 17 -17.46 -8.50 9.36
C ARG A 17 -18.27 -8.73 8.09
N GLU A 18 -19.09 -7.78 7.67
CA GLU A 18 -19.89 -7.86 6.44
C GLU A 18 -18.99 -8.10 5.22
N VAL A 19 -17.94 -7.28 5.04
CA VAL A 19 -17.00 -7.40 3.92
C VAL A 19 -16.33 -8.79 3.86
N TYR A 20 -15.88 -9.31 5.00
CA TYR A 20 -15.21 -10.61 5.03
C TYR A 20 -16.21 -11.77 4.85
N GLU A 21 -17.44 -11.65 5.36
CA GLU A 21 -18.49 -12.65 5.17
C GLU A 21 -18.91 -12.78 3.70
N GLU A 22 -18.94 -11.68 2.94
CA GLU A 22 -19.21 -11.70 1.49
C GLU A 22 -18.23 -12.58 0.71
N ILE A 23 -16.98 -12.70 1.19
CA ILE A 23 -15.94 -13.55 0.59
C ILE A 23 -15.75 -14.89 1.32
N GLY A 24 -16.65 -15.23 2.25
CA GLY A 24 -16.63 -16.50 2.98
C GLY A 24 -15.51 -16.61 4.01
N MET A 25 -15.08 -15.49 4.60
CA MET A 25 -14.01 -15.41 5.58
C MET A 25 -14.49 -14.80 6.89
N ASP A 26 -14.13 -15.40 8.03
CA ASP A 26 -14.40 -14.78 9.33
C ASP A 26 -13.34 -13.71 9.68
N LEU A 27 -13.72 -12.75 10.53
CA LEU A 27 -12.85 -11.64 10.93
C LEU A 27 -11.55 -12.10 11.61
N SER A 28 -11.56 -13.22 12.36
CA SER A 28 -10.36 -13.74 13.01
C SER A 28 -9.38 -14.31 11.98
N THR A 29 -9.89 -15.03 10.98
CA THR A 29 -9.12 -15.53 9.85
C THR A 29 -8.48 -14.38 9.08
N ALA A 30 -9.23 -13.30 8.81
CA ALA A 30 -8.70 -12.11 8.15
C ALA A 30 -7.52 -11.49 8.93
N VAL A 31 -7.65 -11.31 10.26
CA VAL A 31 -6.56 -10.80 11.12
C VAL A 31 -5.35 -11.74 11.11
N ILE A 32 -5.55 -13.06 11.10
CA ILE A 32 -4.45 -14.03 11.02
C ILE A 32 -3.71 -13.92 9.68
N VAL A 33 -4.44 -13.80 8.57
CA VAL A 33 -3.85 -13.61 7.23
C VAL A 33 -3.04 -12.32 7.18
N PHE A 34 -3.58 -11.22 7.71
CA PHE A 34 -2.90 -9.94 7.83
C PHE A 34 -1.54 -10.07 8.54
N LEU A 35 -1.51 -10.73 9.70
CA LEU A 35 -0.28 -10.92 10.47
C LEU A 35 0.71 -11.84 9.76
N LYS A 36 0.25 -12.93 9.14
CA LYS A 36 1.11 -13.84 8.36
C LYS A 36 1.77 -13.12 7.19
N GLN A 37 1.01 -12.30 6.46
CA GLN A 37 1.54 -11.54 5.34
C GLN A 37 2.59 -10.52 5.80
N SER A 38 2.32 -9.83 6.91
CA SER A 38 3.27 -8.88 7.51
C SER A 38 4.60 -9.56 7.90
N VAL A 39 4.54 -10.75 8.49
CA VAL A 39 5.73 -11.53 8.88
C VAL A 39 6.49 -12.01 7.66
N ARG A 40 5.78 -12.49 6.63
CA ARG A 40 6.39 -13.03 5.40
C ARG A 40 7.18 -11.96 4.65
N GLU A 41 6.61 -10.76 4.52
CA GLU A 41 7.18 -9.70 3.68
C GLU A 41 7.96 -8.64 4.47
N ARG A 42 7.93 -8.69 5.81
CA ARG A 42 8.56 -7.72 6.71
C ARG A 42 8.14 -6.27 6.41
N LYS A 43 6.89 -6.08 6.01
CA LYS A 43 6.25 -4.78 5.75
C LYS A 43 4.76 -4.86 6.08
N LEU A 44 4.07 -3.72 6.03
CA LEU A 44 2.61 -3.73 6.13
C LEU A 44 2.01 -4.50 4.94
N PRO A 45 0.92 -5.24 5.16
CA PRO A 45 0.32 -6.09 4.13
C PRO A 45 -0.59 -5.29 3.17
N PHE A 46 -0.56 -3.96 3.29
CA PHE A 46 -1.05 -2.98 2.34
C PHE A 46 -0.11 -1.77 2.36
N GLN A 47 -0.13 -0.96 1.31
CA GLN A 47 0.60 0.31 1.29
C GLN A 47 -0.24 1.37 2.04
N PRO A 48 0.25 1.98 3.12
CA PRO A 48 -0.45 3.08 3.79
C PRO A 48 -0.53 4.26 2.84
N GLY A 49 -1.74 4.70 2.48
CA GLY A 49 -1.94 5.69 1.44
C GLY A 49 -2.57 6.97 1.94
N ASN A 50 -1.76 8.02 2.06
CA ASN A 50 -2.15 9.40 1.71
C ASN A 50 -1.32 9.86 0.49
N GLU A 51 -0.83 8.91 -0.32
CA GLU A 51 0.01 9.20 -1.48
C GLU A 51 -0.75 10.15 -2.41
N PRO A 52 -0.22 11.36 -2.68
CA PRO A 52 -0.83 12.28 -3.63
C PRO A 52 -1.08 11.58 -4.96
N ARG A 53 -2.18 11.92 -5.62
CA ARG A 53 -2.51 11.34 -6.93
C ARG A 53 -1.37 11.48 -7.94
N GLU A 54 -0.61 12.57 -7.83
CA GLU A 54 0.57 12.87 -8.64
C GLU A 54 1.65 11.79 -8.50
N ASP A 55 1.96 11.35 -7.27
CA ASP A 55 2.95 10.31 -7.00
C ASP A 55 2.50 8.94 -7.54
N ILE A 56 1.19 8.64 -7.44
CA ILE A 56 0.60 7.43 -8.02
C ILE A 56 0.76 7.43 -9.54
N ILE A 57 0.50 8.57 -10.19
CA ILE A 57 0.64 8.74 -11.64
C ILE A 57 2.11 8.64 -12.05
N ALA A 58 3.02 9.31 -11.33
CA ALA A 58 4.45 9.27 -11.62
C ALA A 58 5.02 7.84 -11.51
N ARG A 59 4.59 7.06 -10.50
CA ARG A 59 4.97 5.64 -10.38
C ARG A 59 4.45 4.82 -11.56
N TYR A 60 3.18 5.00 -11.93
CA TYR A 60 2.61 4.32 -13.09
C TYR A 60 3.34 4.66 -14.39
N GLU A 61 3.67 5.94 -14.62
CA GLU A 61 4.42 6.40 -15.77
C GLU A 61 5.82 5.76 -15.81
N ALA A 62 6.52 5.71 -14.68
CA ALA A 62 7.81 5.05 -14.56
C ALA A 62 7.77 3.55 -14.87
N GLU A 63 6.80 2.83 -14.29
CA GLU A 63 6.62 1.38 -14.51
C GLU A 63 6.25 1.05 -15.96
N ASN A 64 5.53 1.93 -16.65
CA ASN A 64 5.14 1.76 -18.04
C ASN A 64 6.13 2.39 -19.04
N GLY A 65 7.28 2.90 -18.55
CA GLY A 65 8.31 3.51 -19.39
C GLY A 65 7.91 4.84 -20.03
N ILE A 66 6.84 5.46 -19.56
CA ILE A 66 6.41 6.83 -19.92
C ILE A 66 7.30 7.80 -19.15
N THR A 67 8.59 7.82 -19.50
CA THR A 67 9.62 8.57 -18.79
C THR A 67 10.41 9.42 -19.77
N THR A 68 10.97 10.51 -19.27
CA THR A 68 11.95 11.28 -20.04
C THR A 68 13.28 10.55 -19.99
N LYS A 69 13.77 10.12 -21.15
CA LYS A 69 15.12 9.56 -21.28
C LYS A 69 16.11 10.69 -21.52
N VAL A 70 17.26 10.56 -20.88
CA VAL A 70 18.41 11.45 -21.05
C VAL A 70 19.62 10.60 -21.38
N SER A 71 20.56 11.18 -22.12
CA SER A 71 21.70 10.47 -22.68
C SER A 71 22.93 10.47 -21.76
N SER A 72 22.94 11.33 -20.73
CA SER A 72 24.01 11.42 -19.74
C SER A 72 23.49 11.86 -18.37
N VAL A 73 24.28 11.63 -17.32
CA VAL A 73 24.00 12.09 -15.96
C VAL A 73 24.01 13.62 -15.90
N ASP A 74 24.87 14.28 -16.69
CA ASP A 74 24.94 15.74 -16.75
C ASP A 74 23.64 16.34 -17.30
N GLU A 75 23.10 15.75 -18.39
CA GLU A 75 21.81 16.16 -18.98
C GLU A 75 20.64 15.93 -18.00
N LEU A 76 20.70 14.86 -17.19
CA LEU A 76 19.70 14.58 -16.16
C LEU A 76 19.67 15.70 -15.11
N MET A 77 20.84 16.05 -14.58
CA MET A 77 20.98 17.04 -13.50
C MET A 77 20.61 18.44 -13.99
N GLU A 78 20.90 18.78 -15.25
CA GLU A 78 20.47 20.05 -15.85
C GLU A 78 18.94 20.15 -15.91
N LYS A 79 18.24 19.12 -16.40
CA LYS A 79 16.76 19.12 -16.50
C LYS A 79 16.06 19.17 -15.13
N LEU A 80 16.62 18.53 -14.11
CA LEU A 80 16.03 18.53 -12.76
C LEU A 80 16.20 19.87 -12.04
N ASN A 81 17.28 20.60 -12.33
CA ASN A 81 17.57 21.89 -11.71
C ASN A 81 17.05 23.10 -12.51
N ALA A 82 16.46 22.88 -13.69
CA ALA A 82 15.95 23.96 -14.55
C ALA A 82 14.62 24.60 -14.09
N GLY A 83 14.11 24.23 -12.91
CA GLY A 83 12.80 24.63 -12.40
C GLY A 83 12.78 25.26 -11.00
N ASP A 84 13.92 25.78 -10.52
CA ASP A 84 14.01 26.63 -9.31
C ASP A 84 14.17 28.11 -9.70
#